data_AF-A0A2U1T8J7-F1
#
_entry.id   AF-A0A2U1T8J7-F1
#
_cell.length_a   1.000
_cell.length_b   1.000
_cell.length_c   1.000
_cell.angle_alpha   90.00
_cell.angle_beta   90.00
_cell.angle_gamma   90.00
#
_symmetry.space_group_name_H-M   'P 1'
#
loop_
_entity.id
_entity.type
_entity.pdbx_description
1 polymer ?
#
loop_
_entity_poly.entity_id
_entity_poly.type
_entity_poly.pdbx_seq_one_letter_code
_entity_poly.pdbx_strand_id
1 'polypeptide(L)'
;MSAGPFTKINPKIVITVFVVLIVLLTLVAVVPVVWGLLTGPGVRTEPVDTSKTQPASTELDGEWTIVDGERPNTTAVGFTFEELLPSDARVTSGTTFDVVGEATIEQETLTAGHVEVDMTTIGSDRDVRDENVRRKLFETDQYPTSSFKITEPIDLSHLPEDGSAGEIEVTGDLTIKDQTHEISDTFKAVRDDDQLLISGAPIINRNEFGVESPEMIAAEIADEGELNIRLAFAKEG
;
A
#
# COMPACT_ATOMS: atom_id res chain seq x y z
N MET A 1 60.81 40.21 -13.33
CA MET A 1 59.60 39.36 -13.16
C MET A 1 59.49 38.48 -14.40
N SER A 2 59.84 37.20 -14.29
CA SER A 2 59.73 36.23 -15.39
C SER A 2 58.44 35.45 -15.22
N ALA A 3 57.54 35.51 -16.21
CA ALA A 3 56.32 34.72 -16.25
C ALA A 3 56.66 33.27 -16.65
N GLY A 4 56.34 32.32 -15.78
CA GLY A 4 56.58 30.89 -16.04
C GLY A 4 55.74 30.36 -17.22
N PRO A 5 56.18 29.28 -17.88
CA PRO A 5 55.51 28.75 -19.06
C PRO A 5 54.15 28.16 -18.68
N PHE A 6 53.07 28.71 -19.25
CA PHE A 6 51.75 28.08 -19.20
C PHE A 6 51.78 26.84 -20.09
N THR A 7 51.83 25.65 -19.47
CA THR A 7 51.63 24.37 -20.16
C THR A 7 50.26 24.40 -20.84
N LYS A 8 50.23 24.41 -22.18
CA LYS A 8 48.97 24.32 -22.95
C LYS A 8 48.34 22.95 -22.69
N ILE A 9 47.37 22.89 -21.79
CA ILE A 9 46.61 21.67 -21.51
C ILE A 9 45.80 21.33 -22.76
N ASN A 10 45.95 20.10 -23.26
CA ASN A 10 45.24 19.65 -24.45
C ASN A 10 43.72 19.58 -24.14
N PRO A 11 42.87 20.34 -24.84
CA PRO A 11 41.44 20.40 -24.56
C PRO A 11 40.78 19.01 -24.66
N LYS A 12 41.31 18.10 -25.49
CA LYS A 12 40.82 16.72 -25.56
C LYS A 12 41.04 15.95 -24.26
N ILE A 13 42.19 16.15 -23.59
CA ILE A 13 42.49 15.51 -22.30
C ILE A 13 41.58 16.08 -21.21
N VAL A 14 41.36 17.40 -21.20
CA VAL A 14 40.44 18.04 -20.24
C VAL A 14 39.02 17.51 -20.41
N ILE A 15 38.52 17.43 -21.65
CA ILE A 15 37.18 16.91 -21.96
C ILE A 15 37.07 15.44 -21.54
N THR A 16 38.05 14.59 -21.85
CA THR A 16 38.03 13.18 -21.45
C THR A 16 38.00 13.01 -19.93
N VAL A 17 38.82 13.77 -19.20
CA VAL A 17 38.82 13.73 -17.73
C VAL A 17 37.47 14.20 -17.16
N PHE A 18 36.89 15.25 -17.74
CA PHE A 18 35.61 15.78 -17.27
C PHE A 18 34.45 14.80 -17.51
N VAL A 19 34.43 14.13 -18.68
CA VAL A 19 33.42 13.10 -18.99
C VAL A 19 33.55 11.90 -18.06
N VAL A 20 34.77 11.42 -17.81
CA VAL A 20 35.01 10.31 -16.86
C VAL A 20 34.54 10.68 -15.44
N LEU A 21 34.80 11.92 -15.02
CA LEU A 21 34.41 12.40 -13.71
C LEU A 21 32.89 12.53 -13.56
N ILE A 22 32.19 13.02 -14.59
CA ILE A 22 30.72 13.06 -14.62
C ILE A 22 30.15 11.64 -14.55
N VAL A 23 30.66 10.70 -15.34
CA VAL A 23 30.19 9.31 -15.33
C VAL A 23 30.38 8.69 -13.95
N LEU A 24 31.54 8.88 -13.31
CA LEU A 24 31.78 8.40 -11.94
C LEU A 24 30.83 9.03 -10.92
N LEU A 25 30.59 10.34 -10.98
CA LEU A 25 29.64 11.03 -10.10
C LEU A 25 28.21 10.53 -10.31
N THR A 26 27.79 10.30 -11.55
CA THR A 26 26.47 9.74 -11.84
C THR A 26 26.32 8.32 -11.30
N LEU A 27 27.35 7.47 -11.41
CA LEU A 27 27.33 6.13 -10.83
C LEU A 27 27.28 6.19 -9.30
N VAL A 28 28.03 7.08 -8.65
CA VAL A 28 28.00 7.25 -7.18
C VAL A 28 26.63 7.74 -6.69
N ALA A 29 25.90 8.52 -7.49
CA ALA A 29 24.54 8.96 -7.13
C ALA A 29 23.48 7.90 -7.42
N VAL A 30 23.59 7.18 -8.54
CA VAL A 30 22.58 6.21 -8.99
C VAL A 30 22.72 4.86 -8.27
N VAL A 31 23.93 4.42 -7.95
CA VAL A 31 24.17 3.10 -7.34
C VAL A 31 23.52 2.97 -5.95
N PRO A 32 23.63 3.93 -5.01
CA PRO A 32 22.92 3.84 -3.72
C PRO A 32 21.40 3.87 -3.86
N VAL A 33 20.87 4.64 -4.83
CA VAL A 33 19.43 4.71 -5.11
C VAL A 33 18.94 3.37 -5.66
N VAL A 34 19.63 2.81 -6.65
CA VAL A 34 19.31 1.48 -7.22
C VAL A 34 19.51 0.38 -6.19
N TRP A 35 20.55 0.46 -5.35
CA TRP A 35 20.78 -0.51 -4.28
C TRP A 35 19.66 -0.45 -3.23
N GLY A 36 19.24 0.74 -2.80
CA GLY A 36 18.11 0.92 -1.89
C GLY A 36 16.79 0.42 -2.48
N LEU A 37 16.57 0.57 -3.80
CA LEU A 37 15.43 -0.01 -4.50
C LEU A 37 15.50 -1.54 -4.60
N LEU A 38 16.70 -2.12 -4.72
CA LEU A 38 16.91 -3.57 -4.76
C LEU A 38 16.91 -4.25 -3.38
N THR A 39 17.13 -3.48 -2.31
CA THR A 39 17.15 -3.96 -0.91
C THR A 39 16.03 -3.35 -0.08
N GLY A 40 14.94 -2.91 -0.72
CA GLY A 40 13.84 -2.23 -0.07
C GLY A 40 13.04 -3.14 0.89
N PRO A 41 12.25 -2.56 1.81
CA PRO A 41 11.47 -3.27 2.83
C PRO A 41 10.27 -4.10 2.31
N GLY A 42 10.20 -4.42 1.02
CA GLY A 42 9.03 -4.96 0.35
C GLY A 42 8.10 -3.88 -0.22
N VAL A 43 6.89 -4.28 -0.65
CA VAL A 43 5.89 -3.38 -1.26
C VAL A 43 4.80 -3.11 -0.23
N ARG A 44 4.61 -1.83 0.09
CA ARG A 44 3.58 -1.34 1.00
C ARG A 44 2.55 -0.51 0.23
N THR A 45 1.28 -0.71 0.55
CA THR A 45 0.21 0.19 0.13
C THR A 45 0.25 1.46 0.98
N GLU A 46 0.67 2.57 0.38
CA GLU A 46 0.61 3.88 1.04
C GLU A 46 -0.84 4.36 1.24
N PRO A 47 -1.14 5.20 2.25
CA PRO A 47 -2.47 5.78 2.42
C PRO A 47 -2.85 6.70 1.24
N VAL A 48 -4.11 7.15 1.19
CA VAL A 48 -4.58 8.13 0.20
C VAL A 48 -3.70 9.39 0.24
N ASP A 49 -3.28 9.84 -0.94
CA ASP A 49 -2.57 11.09 -1.18
C ASP A 49 -3.55 12.17 -1.64
N THR A 50 -3.69 13.22 -0.84
CA THR A 50 -4.60 14.35 -1.07
C THR A 50 -3.95 15.53 -1.79
N SER A 51 -2.71 15.40 -2.27
CA SER A 51 -1.99 16.52 -2.91
C SER A 51 -2.56 16.92 -4.26
N LYS A 52 -3.37 16.06 -4.89
CA LYS A 52 -3.96 16.26 -6.22
C LYS A 52 -5.47 16.02 -6.26
N THR A 53 -6.10 15.85 -5.11
CA THR A 53 -7.55 15.66 -5.04
C THR A 53 -8.27 16.95 -5.42
N GLN A 54 -9.49 16.80 -5.93
CA GLN A 54 -10.37 17.87 -6.39
C GLN A 54 -11.65 17.89 -5.54
N PRO A 55 -12.35 19.04 -5.50
CA PRO A 55 -13.66 19.10 -4.89
C PRO A 55 -14.61 18.06 -5.52
N ALA A 56 -15.48 17.49 -4.68
CA ALA A 56 -16.46 16.51 -5.11
C ALA A 56 -17.39 17.08 -6.19
N SER A 57 -17.70 16.28 -7.21
CA SER A 57 -18.66 16.60 -8.27
C SER A 57 -19.94 15.77 -8.20
N THR A 58 -19.99 14.77 -7.31
CA THR A 58 -21.16 13.92 -7.05
C THR A 58 -21.56 13.92 -5.57
N GLU A 59 -22.87 13.72 -5.34
CA GLU A 59 -23.45 13.42 -4.03
C GLU A 59 -23.07 12.02 -3.56
N LEU A 60 -22.99 11.83 -2.24
CA LEU A 60 -22.64 10.55 -1.59
C LEU A 60 -23.69 9.46 -1.82
N ASP A 61 -24.99 9.79 -1.74
CA ASP A 61 -26.08 8.81 -1.79
C ASP A 61 -26.11 8.01 -3.09
N GLY A 62 -26.06 6.68 -3.00
CA GLY A 62 -26.14 5.76 -4.13
C GLY A 62 -25.36 4.47 -3.92
N GLU A 63 -25.26 3.70 -4.99
CA GLU A 63 -24.44 2.49 -5.06
C GLU A 63 -23.05 2.84 -5.59
N TRP A 64 -22.03 2.21 -5.01
CA TRP A 64 -20.62 2.45 -5.31
C TRP A 64 -19.91 1.12 -5.52
N THR A 65 -19.03 1.05 -6.52
CA THR A 65 -18.17 -0.12 -6.76
C THR A 65 -16.71 0.27 -6.65
N ILE A 66 -15.88 -0.66 -6.17
CA ILE A 66 -14.43 -0.51 -6.24
C ILE A 66 -14.00 -0.46 -7.71
N VAL A 67 -13.09 0.48 -8.00
CA VAL A 67 -12.44 0.66 -9.30
C VAL A 67 -10.92 0.70 -9.12
N ASP A 68 -10.16 0.61 -10.21
CA ASP A 68 -8.69 0.71 -10.16
C ASP A 68 -8.21 2.04 -9.52
N GLY A 69 -9.00 3.12 -9.65
CA GLY A 69 -8.63 4.47 -9.20
C GLY A 69 -7.57 5.12 -10.08
N GLU A 70 -7.24 6.38 -9.79
CA GLU A 70 -6.24 7.15 -10.54
C GLU A 70 -4.94 7.31 -9.76
N ARG A 71 -3.79 7.34 -10.46
CA ARG A 71 -2.51 7.58 -9.78
C ARG A 71 -2.49 8.99 -9.15
N PRO A 72 -2.05 9.12 -7.89
CA PRO A 72 -1.36 8.11 -7.07
C PRO A 72 -2.25 7.16 -6.26
N ASN A 73 -3.56 7.38 -6.22
CA ASN A 73 -4.55 6.67 -5.41
C ASN A 73 -5.15 5.43 -6.10
N THR A 74 -4.29 4.59 -6.69
CA THR A 74 -4.74 3.31 -7.25
C THR A 74 -5.16 2.36 -6.11
N THR A 75 -6.28 1.68 -6.27
CA THR A 75 -6.78 0.65 -5.35
C THR A 75 -5.73 -0.41 -5.11
N ALA A 76 -5.45 -0.69 -3.84
CA ALA A 76 -4.48 -1.66 -3.40
C ALA A 76 -4.77 -2.09 -1.96
N VAL A 77 -4.57 -3.37 -1.66
CA VAL A 77 -4.65 -3.92 -0.30
C VAL A 77 -3.40 -4.74 -0.05
N GLY A 78 -2.85 -4.63 1.17
CA GLY A 78 -1.62 -5.29 1.53
C GLY A 78 -1.47 -5.49 3.02
N PHE A 79 -0.27 -5.90 3.43
CA PHE A 79 0.11 -6.04 4.83
C PHE A 79 1.54 -5.57 5.07
N THR A 80 1.85 -5.21 6.32
CA THR A 80 3.22 -4.96 6.80
C THR A 80 3.37 -5.50 8.22
N PHE A 81 4.34 -6.40 8.43
CA PHE A 81 4.69 -6.95 9.74
C PHE A 81 6.20 -6.79 9.98
N GLU A 82 6.60 -6.63 11.24
CA GLU A 82 8.01 -6.65 11.61
C GLU A 82 8.60 -8.06 11.53
N GLU A 83 9.81 -8.17 10.98
CA GLU A 83 10.65 -9.36 11.03
C GLU A 83 11.70 -9.16 12.13
N LEU A 84 11.54 -9.91 13.21
CA LEU A 84 12.38 -9.88 14.40
C LEU A 84 13.64 -10.73 14.15
N LEU A 85 14.77 -10.06 13.91
CA LEU A 85 16.09 -10.69 13.81
C LEU A 85 16.98 -10.28 15.00
N PRO A 86 17.92 -11.15 15.44
CA PRO A 86 18.79 -10.87 16.59
C PRO A 86 19.66 -9.61 16.48
N SER A 87 19.88 -9.08 15.26
CA SER A 87 20.82 -7.98 15.01
C SER A 87 20.35 -6.90 14.04
N ASP A 88 19.18 -7.03 13.41
CA ASP A 88 18.64 -6.08 12.42
C ASP A 88 17.11 -6.01 12.53
N ALA A 89 16.52 -4.82 12.38
CA ALA A 89 15.08 -4.69 12.20
C ALA A 89 14.76 -4.79 10.70
N ARG A 90 13.85 -5.67 10.34
CA ARG A 90 13.31 -5.78 8.98
C ARG A 90 11.79 -5.79 9.03
N VAL A 91 11.16 -5.66 7.87
CA VAL A 91 9.73 -5.84 7.72
C VAL A 91 9.45 -6.79 6.56
N THR A 92 8.35 -7.51 6.67
CA THR A 92 7.76 -8.27 5.59
C THR A 92 6.46 -7.58 5.16
N SER A 93 6.31 -7.39 3.87
CA SER A 93 5.16 -6.70 3.30
C SER A 93 4.83 -7.26 1.92
N GLY A 94 3.56 -7.11 1.55
CA GLY A 94 3.05 -7.47 0.23
C GLY A 94 1.76 -6.71 -0.07
N THR A 95 1.50 -6.51 -1.35
CA THR A 95 0.35 -5.78 -1.89
C THR A 95 -0.25 -6.54 -3.05
N THR A 96 -1.56 -6.43 -3.21
CA THR A 96 -2.32 -6.80 -4.40
C THR A 96 -3.15 -5.60 -4.86
N PHE A 97 -3.43 -5.57 -6.16
CA PHE A 97 -4.33 -4.61 -6.81
C PHE A 97 -5.65 -5.26 -7.21
N ASP A 98 -5.78 -6.59 -7.08
CA ASP A 98 -6.96 -7.35 -7.45
C ASP A 98 -7.95 -7.35 -6.28
N VAL A 99 -8.73 -6.27 -6.23
CA VAL A 99 -9.71 -6.00 -5.17
C VAL A 99 -11.02 -5.62 -5.82
N VAL A 100 -12.09 -6.28 -5.38
CA VAL A 100 -13.47 -5.98 -5.80
C VAL A 100 -14.31 -5.68 -4.58
N GLY A 101 -15.41 -4.95 -4.76
CA GLY A 101 -16.27 -4.61 -3.66
C GLY A 101 -17.33 -3.60 -4.04
N GLU A 102 -18.29 -3.45 -3.15
CA GLU A 102 -19.46 -2.61 -3.31
C GLU A 102 -19.79 -1.91 -1.99
N ALA A 103 -20.45 -0.77 -2.09
CA ALA A 103 -20.91 0.03 -0.96
C ALA A 103 -22.23 0.74 -1.30
N THR A 104 -23.15 0.77 -0.34
CA THR A 104 -24.45 1.44 -0.46
C THR A 104 -24.52 2.57 0.54
N ILE A 105 -24.74 3.79 0.06
CA ILE A 105 -24.90 4.99 0.89
C ILE A 105 -26.31 5.52 0.74
N GLU A 106 -27.02 5.69 1.87
CA GLU A 106 -28.36 6.26 1.93
C GLU A 106 -28.40 7.37 2.98
N GLN A 107 -28.89 8.57 2.63
CA GLN A 107 -28.97 9.70 3.55
C GLN A 107 -27.62 9.99 4.23
N GLU A 108 -26.56 10.03 3.43
CA GLU A 108 -25.18 10.25 3.86
C GLU A 108 -24.69 9.24 4.91
N THR A 109 -25.33 8.07 4.99
CA THR A 109 -24.94 6.96 5.87
C THR A 109 -24.55 5.76 5.02
N LEU A 110 -23.35 5.22 5.21
CA LEU A 110 -22.95 3.96 4.63
C LEU A 110 -23.70 2.83 5.34
N THR A 111 -24.63 2.17 4.66
CA THR A 111 -25.54 1.16 5.23
C THR A 111 -25.13 -0.28 4.87
N ALA A 112 -24.43 -0.46 3.76
CA ALA A 112 -23.85 -1.72 3.34
C ALA A 112 -22.48 -1.49 2.70
N GLY A 113 -21.57 -2.44 2.87
CA GLY A 113 -20.21 -2.37 2.35
C GLY A 113 -19.54 -3.73 2.42
N HIS A 114 -18.95 -4.15 1.32
CA HIS A 114 -18.25 -5.42 1.19
C HIS A 114 -17.03 -5.27 0.29
N VAL A 115 -15.92 -5.87 0.71
CA VAL A 115 -14.66 -5.93 -0.06
C VAL A 115 -14.20 -7.38 -0.10
N GLU A 116 -13.79 -7.83 -1.28
CA GLU A 116 -13.13 -9.11 -1.51
C GLU A 116 -11.77 -8.86 -2.17
N VAL A 117 -10.73 -9.52 -1.66
CA VAL A 117 -9.34 -9.39 -2.08
C VAL A 117 -8.87 -10.72 -2.63
N ASP A 118 -8.34 -10.74 -3.86
CA ASP A 118 -7.70 -11.92 -4.41
C ASP A 118 -6.32 -12.11 -3.78
N MET A 119 -6.22 -13.10 -2.90
CA MET A 119 -5.00 -13.43 -2.17
C MET A 119 -4.00 -14.19 -3.06
N THR A 120 -4.42 -14.71 -4.20
CA THR A 120 -3.51 -15.43 -5.12
C THR A 120 -2.54 -14.49 -5.83
N THR A 121 -2.83 -13.18 -5.83
CA THR A 121 -2.00 -12.16 -6.48
C THR A 121 -1.23 -11.28 -5.48
N ILE A 122 -1.39 -11.50 -4.16
CA ILE A 122 -0.58 -10.82 -3.14
C ILE A 122 0.91 -11.09 -3.37
N GLY A 123 1.71 -10.04 -3.44
CA GLY A 123 3.14 -10.17 -3.72
C GLY A 123 3.96 -8.98 -3.24
N SER A 124 5.27 -9.14 -3.26
CA SER A 124 6.24 -8.08 -3.01
C SER A 124 7.11 -7.87 -4.26
N ASP A 125 8.20 -7.14 -4.11
CA ASP A 125 9.25 -6.96 -5.11
C ASP A 125 10.05 -8.25 -5.44
N ARG A 126 9.71 -9.41 -4.87
CA ARG A 126 10.51 -10.65 -4.96
C ARG A 126 9.64 -11.91 -5.17
N ASP A 127 9.40 -12.25 -6.44
CA ASP A 127 8.57 -13.38 -6.90
C ASP A 127 8.73 -14.71 -6.14
N VAL A 128 9.96 -15.13 -5.81
CA VAL A 128 10.24 -16.43 -5.14
C VAL A 128 9.84 -16.41 -3.66
N ARG A 129 9.90 -15.25 -2.99
CA ARG A 129 9.41 -15.10 -1.61
C ARG A 129 7.89 -15.20 -1.61
N ASP A 130 7.27 -14.58 -2.61
CA ASP A 130 5.83 -14.44 -2.68
C ASP A 130 5.11 -15.77 -2.89
N GLU A 131 5.70 -16.71 -3.64
CA GLU A 131 5.12 -18.06 -3.76
C GLU A 131 5.05 -18.79 -2.40
N ASN A 132 6.09 -18.67 -1.57
CA ASN A 132 6.07 -19.30 -0.25
C ASN A 132 5.05 -18.65 0.68
N VAL A 133 4.91 -17.32 0.64
CA VAL A 133 3.91 -16.59 1.42
C VAL A 133 2.50 -17.04 1.01
N ARG A 134 2.17 -17.01 -0.28
CA ARG A 134 0.87 -17.45 -0.78
C ARG A 134 0.54 -18.90 -0.43
N ARG A 135 1.47 -19.82 -0.71
CA ARG A 135 1.17 -21.25 -0.59
C ARG A 135 1.28 -21.81 0.82
N LYS A 136 2.19 -21.30 1.65
CA LYS A 136 2.47 -21.88 2.98
C LYS A 136 1.87 -21.08 4.12
N LEU A 137 1.78 -19.76 3.99
CA LEU A 137 1.31 -18.89 5.07
C LEU A 137 -0.19 -18.62 4.94
N PHE A 138 -0.62 -18.17 3.76
CA PHE A 138 -2.04 -17.92 3.48
C PHE A 138 -2.79 -19.13 2.92
N GLU A 139 -2.08 -20.17 2.45
CA GLU A 139 -2.67 -21.36 1.85
C GLU A 139 -3.68 -21.02 0.74
N THR A 140 -3.31 -20.11 -0.18
CA THR A 140 -4.23 -19.54 -1.19
C THR A 140 -4.83 -20.57 -2.16
N ASP A 141 -4.25 -21.77 -2.25
CA ASP A 141 -4.84 -22.91 -2.96
C ASP A 141 -6.17 -23.38 -2.31
N GLN A 142 -6.33 -23.16 -0.99
CA GLN A 142 -7.52 -23.46 -0.18
C GLN A 142 -8.33 -22.20 0.16
N TYR A 143 -7.65 -21.08 0.41
CA TYR A 143 -8.25 -19.80 0.78
C TYR A 143 -7.84 -18.71 -0.22
N PRO A 144 -8.40 -18.72 -1.45
CA PRO A 144 -7.97 -17.81 -2.51
C PRO A 144 -8.37 -16.36 -2.25
N THR A 145 -9.33 -16.11 -1.36
CA THR A 145 -9.86 -14.77 -1.08
C THR A 145 -9.82 -14.45 0.40
N SER A 146 -9.69 -13.17 0.71
CA SER A 146 -10.00 -12.58 2.04
C SER A 146 -11.10 -11.54 1.84
N SER A 147 -11.89 -11.29 2.88
CA SER A 147 -13.02 -10.37 2.76
C SER A 147 -13.20 -9.47 3.98
N PHE A 148 -13.81 -8.31 3.76
CA PHE A 148 -14.30 -7.45 4.81
C PHE A 148 -15.78 -7.11 4.55
N LYS A 149 -16.58 -7.04 5.62
CA LYS A 149 -17.98 -6.62 5.53
C LYS A 149 -18.32 -5.72 6.71
N ILE A 150 -18.84 -4.53 6.43
CA ILE A 150 -19.26 -3.63 7.51
C ILE A 150 -20.42 -4.25 8.31
N THR A 151 -20.41 -4.08 9.63
CA THR A 151 -21.45 -4.60 10.53
C THR A 151 -22.29 -3.49 11.15
N GLU A 152 -21.80 -2.24 11.10
CA GLU A 152 -22.46 -1.05 11.65
C GLU A 152 -22.59 0.05 10.59
N PRO A 153 -23.67 0.85 10.63
CA PRO A 153 -23.82 1.99 9.74
C PRO A 153 -22.84 3.11 10.10
N ILE A 154 -22.30 3.79 9.10
CA ILE A 154 -21.26 4.82 9.28
C ILE A 154 -21.79 6.16 8.74
N ASP A 155 -21.85 7.17 9.60
CA ASP A 155 -22.21 8.54 9.21
C ASP A 155 -21.08 9.17 8.39
N LEU A 156 -21.41 9.66 7.19
CA LEU A 156 -20.50 10.31 6.26
C LEU A 156 -20.85 11.79 6.03
N SER A 157 -21.89 12.31 6.70
CA SER A 157 -22.39 13.69 6.50
C SER A 157 -21.37 14.76 6.88
N HIS A 158 -20.36 14.41 7.69
CA HIS A 158 -19.27 15.30 8.06
C HIS A 158 -18.08 15.28 7.09
N LEU A 159 -18.10 14.44 6.06
CA LEU A 159 -17.00 14.37 5.10
C LEU A 159 -16.87 15.67 4.29
N PRO A 160 -15.67 16.26 4.21
CA PRO A 160 -15.45 17.47 3.41
C PRO A 160 -15.72 17.24 1.91
N GLU A 161 -16.28 18.25 1.26
CA GLU A 161 -16.54 18.23 -0.19
C GLU A 161 -15.43 18.90 -1.01
N ASP A 162 -14.43 19.49 -0.35
CA ASP A 162 -13.38 20.29 -0.99
C ASP A 162 -12.15 19.47 -1.42
N GLY A 163 -12.24 18.13 -1.37
CA GLY A 163 -11.14 17.23 -1.66
C GLY A 163 -10.19 17.01 -0.49
N SER A 164 -10.46 17.59 0.69
CA SER A 164 -9.70 17.29 1.90
C SER A 164 -10.16 16.00 2.59
N ALA A 165 -9.30 15.44 3.43
CA ALA A 165 -9.59 14.19 4.14
C ALA A 165 -10.48 14.42 5.36
N GLY A 166 -11.50 13.58 5.50
CA GLY A 166 -12.21 13.32 6.75
C GLY A 166 -11.80 11.98 7.36
N GLU A 167 -12.18 11.76 8.61
CA GLU A 167 -11.99 10.49 9.31
C GLU A 167 -13.35 9.82 9.55
N ILE A 168 -13.39 8.50 9.45
CA ILE A 168 -14.58 7.67 9.71
C ILE A 168 -14.17 6.49 10.60
N GLU A 169 -15.01 6.14 11.57
CA GLU A 169 -14.86 4.90 12.32
C GLU A 169 -15.57 3.79 11.56
N VAL A 170 -14.88 2.67 11.33
CA VAL A 170 -15.39 1.55 10.53
C VAL A 170 -15.33 0.29 11.37
N THR A 171 -16.50 -0.30 11.64
CA THR A 171 -16.63 -1.61 12.31
C THR A 171 -17.13 -2.64 11.31
N GLY A 172 -16.50 -3.82 11.29
CA GLY A 172 -16.91 -4.90 10.41
C GLY A 172 -16.22 -6.23 10.65
N ASP A 173 -16.76 -7.26 10.01
CA ASP A 173 -16.24 -8.62 10.01
C ASP A 173 -15.10 -8.71 8.99
N LEU A 174 -13.89 -8.97 9.47
CA LEU A 174 -12.72 -9.31 8.67
C LEU A 174 -12.57 -10.83 8.61
N THR A 175 -12.51 -11.39 7.41
CA THR A 175 -12.22 -12.79 7.16
C THR A 175 -10.88 -12.93 6.47
N ILE A 176 -9.96 -13.65 7.09
CA ILE A 176 -8.68 -14.08 6.50
C ILE A 176 -8.59 -15.58 6.72
N LYS A 177 -8.27 -16.34 5.65
CA LYS A 177 -8.39 -17.80 5.62
C LYS A 177 -9.81 -18.26 5.96
N ASP A 178 -9.97 -19.10 6.97
CA ASP A 178 -11.24 -19.60 7.49
C ASP A 178 -11.68 -18.94 8.80
N GLN A 179 -10.93 -17.92 9.27
CA GLN A 179 -11.20 -17.23 10.52
C GLN A 179 -11.85 -15.88 10.25
N THR A 180 -12.89 -15.56 11.02
CA THR A 180 -13.60 -14.28 10.94
C THR A 180 -13.65 -13.63 12.31
N HIS A 181 -13.22 -12.37 12.38
CA HIS A 181 -13.21 -11.56 13.59
C HIS A 181 -13.72 -10.16 13.28
N GLU A 182 -14.49 -9.59 14.20
CA GLU A 182 -14.91 -8.19 14.12
C GLU A 182 -13.72 -7.28 14.46
N ILE A 183 -13.46 -6.30 13.60
CA ILE A 183 -12.46 -5.26 13.83
C ILE A 183 -13.12 -3.89 13.78
N SER A 184 -12.55 -2.92 14.51
CA SER A 184 -12.99 -1.53 14.48
C SER A 184 -11.75 -0.63 14.46
N ASP A 185 -11.68 0.27 13.47
CA ASP A 185 -10.55 1.20 13.32
C ASP A 185 -11.00 2.50 12.63
N THR A 186 -10.15 3.52 12.69
CA THR A 186 -10.35 4.80 12.03
C THR A 186 -9.72 4.80 10.64
N PHE A 187 -10.53 5.10 9.63
CA PHE A 187 -10.11 5.23 8.24
C PHE A 187 -10.16 6.70 7.82
N LYS A 188 -9.31 7.04 6.84
CA LYS A 188 -9.41 8.31 6.11
C LYS A 188 -10.31 8.12 4.91
N ALA A 189 -11.23 9.06 4.72
CA ALA A 189 -12.10 9.13 3.56
C ALA A 189 -11.94 10.49 2.86
N VAL A 190 -11.93 10.47 1.53
CA VAL A 190 -11.79 11.67 0.70
C VAL A 190 -12.80 11.59 -0.44
N ARG A 191 -13.59 12.64 -0.62
CA ARG A 191 -14.41 12.82 -1.82
C ARG A 191 -13.55 13.53 -2.87
N ASP A 192 -13.18 12.83 -3.95
CA ASP A 192 -12.27 13.32 -5.00
C ASP A 192 -12.99 13.28 -6.35
N ASP A 193 -13.46 14.44 -6.83
CA ASP A 193 -14.31 14.54 -8.02
C ASP A 193 -15.52 13.59 -7.96
N ASP A 194 -15.58 12.56 -8.81
CA ASP A 194 -16.64 11.54 -8.85
C ASP A 194 -16.30 10.26 -8.05
N GLN A 195 -15.17 10.25 -7.34
CA GLN A 195 -14.69 9.10 -6.56
C GLN A 195 -14.77 9.32 -5.05
N LEU A 196 -14.93 8.21 -4.33
CA LEU A 196 -14.74 8.13 -2.88
C LEU A 196 -13.49 7.30 -2.60
N LEU A 197 -12.46 7.93 -2.04
CA LEU A 197 -11.20 7.30 -1.70
C LEU A 197 -11.15 6.97 -0.21
N ILE A 198 -10.80 5.73 0.13
CA ILE A 198 -10.70 5.25 1.51
C ILE A 198 -9.28 4.72 1.76
N SER A 199 -8.68 5.00 2.91
CA SER A 199 -7.46 4.32 3.35
C SER A 199 -7.39 4.11 4.86
N GLY A 200 -6.71 3.04 5.25
CA GLY A 200 -6.52 2.68 6.65
C GLY A 200 -5.34 1.73 6.84
N ALA A 201 -4.92 1.60 8.09
CA ALA A 201 -3.83 0.73 8.51
C ALA A 201 -4.16 -0.07 9.78
N PRO A 202 -5.30 -0.78 9.85
CA PRO A 202 -5.68 -1.45 11.08
C PRO A 202 -4.66 -2.49 11.50
N ILE A 203 -4.44 -2.57 12.82
CA ILE A 203 -3.50 -3.52 13.43
C ILE A 203 -4.28 -4.79 13.76
N ILE A 204 -3.77 -5.93 13.30
CA ILE A 204 -4.33 -7.25 13.58
C ILE A 204 -3.29 -8.17 14.23
N ASN A 205 -3.75 -9.17 14.98
CA ASN A 205 -2.92 -10.30 15.36
C ASN A 205 -3.07 -11.43 14.35
N ARG A 206 -2.01 -11.75 13.60
CA ARG A 206 -2.04 -12.76 12.53
C ARG A 206 -2.39 -14.16 13.02
N ASN A 207 -2.10 -14.48 14.29
CA ASN A 207 -2.36 -15.81 14.84
C ASN A 207 -3.87 -16.04 15.06
N GLU A 208 -4.67 -14.99 15.29
CA GLU A 208 -6.13 -15.09 15.39
C GLU A 208 -6.76 -15.52 14.07
N PHE A 209 -6.07 -15.27 12.96
CA PHE A 209 -6.48 -15.66 11.61
C PHE A 209 -5.83 -16.97 11.13
N GLY A 210 -5.14 -17.70 12.02
CA GLY A 210 -4.45 -18.94 11.67
C GLY A 210 -3.28 -18.73 10.70
N VAL A 211 -2.72 -17.52 10.63
CA VAL A 211 -1.59 -17.15 9.80
C VAL A 211 -0.31 -17.29 10.64
N GLU A 212 0.17 -18.52 10.79
CA GLU A 212 1.27 -18.87 11.71
C GLU A 212 2.64 -18.98 11.02
N SER A 213 3.71 -18.64 11.74
CA SER A 213 5.07 -18.74 11.21
C SER A 213 5.57 -20.18 11.35
N PRO A 214 6.26 -20.77 10.34
CA PRO A 214 6.81 -22.11 10.48
C PRO A 214 7.86 -22.20 11.62
N GLU A 215 7.81 -23.27 12.41
CA GLU A 215 8.62 -23.46 13.65
C GLU A 215 10.16 -23.48 13.47
N MET A 216 10.67 -23.47 12.23
CA MET A 216 12.09 -23.76 11.91
C MET A 216 12.79 -22.65 11.10
N ILE A 217 12.41 -21.39 11.31
CA ILE A 217 13.03 -20.23 10.64
C ILE A 217 13.76 -19.37 11.67
N ALA A 218 14.97 -18.92 11.35
CA ALA A 218 15.78 -18.06 12.23
C ALA A 218 15.24 -16.62 12.37
N ALA A 219 14.23 -16.27 11.59
CA ALA A 219 13.54 -14.99 11.59
C ALA A 219 12.11 -15.21 12.10
N GLU A 220 11.74 -14.46 13.12
CA GLU A 220 10.39 -14.50 13.70
C GLU A 220 9.59 -13.32 13.15
N ILE A 221 8.37 -13.58 12.67
CA ILE A 221 7.46 -12.50 12.26
C ILE A 221 6.62 -12.11 13.46
N ALA A 222 6.57 -10.81 13.77
CA ALA A 222 5.76 -10.28 14.85
C ALA A 222 4.30 -10.76 14.74
N ASP A 223 3.66 -10.94 15.89
CA ASP A 223 2.27 -11.37 15.96
C ASP A 223 1.32 -10.27 15.47
N GLU A 224 1.62 -9.03 15.84
CA GLU A 224 0.87 -7.85 15.43
C GLU A 224 1.50 -7.19 14.19
N GLY A 225 0.64 -6.70 13.31
CA GLY A 225 1.04 -5.96 12.12
C GLY A 225 -0.14 -5.28 11.45
N GLU A 226 0.16 -4.49 10.45
CA GLU A 226 -0.81 -3.63 9.79
C GLU A 226 -1.39 -4.29 8.53
N LEU A 227 -2.68 -4.10 8.30
CA LEU A 227 -3.28 -4.25 6.98
C LEU A 227 -3.27 -2.90 6.27
N ASN A 228 -2.61 -2.79 5.13
CA ASN A 228 -2.42 -1.53 4.42
C ASN A 228 -3.44 -1.39 3.29
N ILE A 229 -4.44 -0.54 3.48
CA ILE A 229 -5.63 -0.47 2.64
C ILE A 229 -5.70 0.90 1.96
N ARG A 230 -5.92 0.90 0.64
CA ARG A 230 -6.31 2.08 -0.13
C ARG A 230 -7.30 1.65 -1.21
N LEU A 231 -8.52 2.15 -1.15
CA LEU A 231 -9.61 1.80 -2.06
C LEU A 231 -10.12 3.05 -2.76
N ALA A 232 -10.39 2.95 -4.06
CA ALA A 232 -11.12 3.95 -4.82
C ALA A 232 -12.48 3.36 -5.22
N PHE A 233 -13.54 4.07 -4.89
CA PHE A 233 -14.90 3.73 -5.29
C PHE A 233 -15.39 4.73 -6.33
N ALA A 234 -16.10 4.24 -7.33
CA ALA A 234 -16.86 5.06 -8.26
C ALA A 234 -18.35 4.72 -8.13
N LYS A 235 -19.19 5.74 -8.29
CA LYS A 235 -20.64 5.59 -8.21
C LYS A 235 -21.17 4.82 -9.41
N GLU A 236 -22.07 3.88 -9.19
CA GLU A 236 -22.82 3.25 -10.29
C GLU A 236 -23.77 4.29 -10.93
N GLY A 237 -23.77 4.34 -12.26
CA GLY A 237 -24.51 5.33 -13.06
C GLY A 237 -25.99 5.04 -13.27
#